data_AF-A0A380KGM2-F1
#
_entry.id   AF-A0A380KGM2-F1
#
_cell.length_a   1.000
_cell.length_b   1.000
_cell.length_c   1.000
_cell.angle_alpha   90.00
_cell.angle_beta   90.00
_cell.angle_gamma   90.00
#
_symmetry.space_group_name_H-M   'P 1'
#
loop_
_entity.id
_entity.type
_entity.pdbx_description
1 polymer ?
#
loop_
_entity_poly.entity_id
_entity_poly.type
_entity_poly.pdbx_seq_one_letter_code
_entity_poly.pdbx_strand_id
1 'polypeptide(L)'
;MSFFTFFIVVTFALLIIRFLVSLRGLFKYIAIVFLLWLFIKNIILIGLFAIVIAVIYLALTIDYSVEKEQVFEDTTEYYEEPTAKKSYSRWYSDNPYEILGVSETASFSEIKKQYKVLSKQYHPDVSEERGADKIMKKINWAFDELKSM
;
A
#
# COMPACT_ATOMS: atom_id res chain seq x y z
N MET A 1 31.52 -4.10 -78.37
CA MET A 1 31.57 -3.08 -77.30
C MET A 1 33.02 -2.68 -77.07
N SER A 2 33.31 -1.39 -76.98
CA SER A 2 34.70 -0.92 -76.83
C SER A 2 35.24 -1.26 -75.43
N PHE A 3 36.53 -1.57 -75.30
CA PHE A 3 37.19 -1.76 -74.00
C PHE A 3 36.98 -0.58 -73.05
N PHE A 4 36.83 0.62 -73.60
CA PHE A 4 36.55 1.85 -72.85
C PHE A 4 35.20 1.80 -72.12
N THR A 5 34.14 1.36 -72.80
CA THR A 5 32.81 1.19 -72.18
C THR A 5 32.81 0.15 -71.06
N PHE A 6 33.58 -0.93 -71.21
CA PHE A 6 33.72 -1.94 -70.16
C PHE A 6 34.43 -1.39 -68.92
N PHE A 7 35.51 -0.62 -69.12
CA PHE A 7 36.26 0.00 -68.04
C PHE A 7 35.43 1.01 -67.24
N ILE A 8 34.61 1.82 -67.91
CA ILE A 8 33.67 2.75 -67.25
C ILE A 8 32.66 1.98 -66.39
N VAL A 9 32.08 0.90 -66.91
CA VAL A 9 31.09 0.11 -66.17
C VAL A 9 31.71 -0.53 -64.93
N VAL A 10 32.92 -1.07 -65.04
CA VAL A 10 33.63 -1.69 -63.91
C VAL A 10 34.00 -0.66 -62.85
N THR A 11 34.55 0.49 -63.25
CA THR A 11 34.92 1.55 -62.30
C THR A 11 33.70 2.14 -61.60
N PHE A 12 32.59 2.34 -62.31
CA PHE A 12 31.33 2.79 -61.74
C PHE A 12 30.73 1.76 -60.76
N ALA A 13 30.79 0.46 -61.10
CA ALA A 13 30.35 -0.61 -60.20
C ALA A 13 31.17 -0.65 -58.90
N LEU A 14 32.49 -0.49 -58.98
CA LEU A 14 33.36 -0.43 -57.80
C LEU A 14 33.06 0.82 -56.94
N LEU A 15 32.73 1.95 -57.57
CA LEU A 15 32.33 3.18 -56.88
C LEU A 15 31.00 2.99 -56.13
N ILE A 16 30.02 2.34 -56.75
CA ILE A 16 28.75 1.98 -56.10
C ILE A 16 28.98 1.04 -54.93
N ILE A 17 29.81 -0.01 -55.08
CA ILE A 17 30.13 -0.93 -53.98
C ILE A 17 30.78 -0.17 -52.81
N ARG A 18 31.74 0.71 -53.10
CA ARG A 18 32.34 1.58 -52.07
C ARG A 18 31.32 2.49 -51.40
N PHE A 19 30.39 3.06 -52.16
CA PHE A 19 29.31 3.91 -51.63
C PHE A 19 28.33 3.13 -50.75
N LEU A 20 27.93 1.92 -51.16
CA LEU A 20 27.06 1.03 -50.37
C LEU A 20 27.74 0.56 -49.07
N VAL A 21 29.04 0.26 -49.11
CA VAL A 21 29.83 -0.05 -47.91
C VAL A 21 29.95 1.17 -46.99
N SER A 22 30.04 2.38 -47.54
CA SER A 22 30.03 3.63 -46.77
C SER A 22 28.68 3.90 -46.09
N LEU A 23 27.57 3.63 -46.77
CA LEU A 23 26.22 3.72 -46.21
C LEU A 23 26.03 2.79 -45.00
N ARG A 24 26.64 1.61 -45.00
CA ARG A 24 26.62 0.68 -43.84
C ARG A 24 27.22 1.32 -42.58
N GLY A 25 28.16 2.26 -42.71
CA GLY A 25 28.69 3.05 -41.59
C GLY A 25 27.67 4.06 -41.05
N LEU A 26 27.00 4.78 -41.95
CA LEU A 26 25.97 5.78 -41.61
C LEU A 26 24.84 5.19 -40.75
N PHE A 27 24.34 4.01 -41.13
CA PHE A 27 23.28 3.34 -40.37
C PHE A 27 23.69 3.02 -38.92
N LYS A 28 24.97 2.72 -38.66
CA LYS A 28 25.46 2.50 -37.30
C LYS A 28 25.38 3.78 -36.47
N TYR A 29 25.76 4.93 -37.03
CA TYR A 29 25.67 6.21 -36.32
C TYR A 29 24.22 6.58 -36.02
N ILE A 30 23.30 6.41 -36.97
CA ILE A 30 21.87 6.66 -36.77
C ILE A 30 21.32 5.73 -35.67
N ALA A 31 21.69 4.46 -35.68
CA ALA A 31 21.30 3.51 -34.64
C ALA A 31 21.84 3.91 -33.26
N ILE A 32 23.09 4.36 -33.16
CA ILE A 32 23.69 4.82 -31.90
C ILE A 32 22.96 6.07 -31.36
N VAL A 33 22.71 7.06 -32.22
CA VAL A 33 21.99 8.28 -31.83
C VAL A 33 20.56 7.96 -31.38
N PHE A 34 19.89 7.05 -32.09
CA PHE A 34 18.56 6.58 -31.72
C PHE A 34 18.55 5.84 -30.37
N LEU A 35 19.52 4.97 -30.12
CA LEU A 35 19.66 4.27 -28.83
C LEU A 35 19.99 5.25 -27.69
N LEU A 36 20.85 6.24 -27.92
CA LEU A 36 21.11 7.31 -26.97
C LEU A 36 19.85 8.10 -26.64
N TRP A 37 19.08 8.47 -27.66
CA TRP A 37 17.79 9.15 -27.49
C TRP A 37 16.79 8.31 -26.68
N LEU A 38 16.67 7.01 -26.96
CA LEU A 38 15.84 6.10 -26.17
C LEU A 38 16.30 5.99 -24.72
N PHE A 39 17.61 5.93 -24.49
CA PHE A 39 18.18 5.81 -23.16
C PHE A 39 17.88 7.05 -22.30
N ILE A 40 18.04 8.25 -22.88
CA ILE A 40 17.73 9.52 -22.20
C ILE A 40 16.24 9.61 -21.85
N LYS A 41 15.35 9.28 -22.79
CA LYS A 41 13.90 9.29 -22.56
C LYS A 41 13.50 8.34 -21.43
N ASN A 42 14.10 7.14 -21.38
CA ASN A 42 13.81 6.16 -20.34
C ASN A 42 14.30 6.58 -18.95
N ILE A 43 15.47 7.21 -18.84
CA ILE A 43 15.96 7.73 -17.54
C ILE A 43 15.00 8.77 -16.96
N ILE A 44 14.53 9.69 -17.80
CA ILE A 44 13.56 10.72 -17.38
C ILE A 44 12.25 10.07 -16.91
N LEU A 45 11.77 9.06 -17.64
CA LEU A 45 10.55 8.32 -17.29
C LEU A 45 10.69 7.58 -15.95
N ILE A 46 11.82 6.90 -15.73
CA ILE A 46 12.12 6.20 -14.48
C ILE A 46 12.20 7.19 -13.31
N GLY A 47 12.84 8.34 -13.52
CA GLY A 47 12.91 9.41 -12.52
C GLY A 47 11.52 9.93 -12.11
N LEU A 48 10.64 10.18 -13.08
CA LEU A 48 9.26 10.58 -12.80
C LEU A 48 8.50 9.50 -12.02
N PHE A 49 8.67 8.24 -12.38
CA PHE A 49 8.02 7.12 -11.67
C PHE A 49 8.53 7.01 -10.23
N ALA A 50 9.83 7.19 -10.01
CA ALA A 50 10.43 7.19 -8.66
C ALA A 50 9.89 8.34 -7.80
N ILE A 51 9.70 9.54 -8.37
CA ILE A 51 9.10 10.68 -7.66
C ILE A 51 7.66 10.35 -7.26
N VAL A 52 6.85 9.78 -8.15
CA VAL A 52 5.47 9.39 -7.84
C VAL A 52 5.43 8.34 -6.73
N ILE A 53 6.29 7.31 -6.80
CA ILE A 53 6.41 6.29 -5.75
C ILE A 53 6.81 6.93 -4.41
N ALA A 54 7.76 7.87 -4.41
CA ALA A 54 8.18 8.56 -3.19
C ALA A 54 7.05 9.40 -2.58
N VAL A 55 6.25 10.09 -3.41
CA VAL A 55 5.06 10.84 -2.96
C VAL A 55 4.01 9.91 -2.36
N ILE A 56 3.75 8.76 -2.99
CA ILE A 56 2.82 7.75 -2.45
C ILE A 56 3.32 7.23 -1.11
N TYR A 57 4.61 6.90 -1.00
CA TYR A 57 5.20 6.42 0.24
C TYR A 57 5.13 7.49 1.34
N LEU A 58 5.36 8.76 1.01
CA LEU A 58 5.20 9.87 1.95
C LEU A 58 3.75 10.03 2.40
N ALA A 59 2.78 9.94 1.48
CA ALA A 59 1.35 10.02 1.79
C ALA A 59 0.92 8.88 2.71
N LEU A 60 1.33 7.64 2.41
CA LEU A 60 1.09 6.48 3.27
C LEU A 60 1.78 6.61 4.63
N THR A 61 2.97 7.20 4.67
CA THR A 61 3.69 7.46 5.93
C THR A 61 2.93 8.46 6.79
N ILE A 62 2.40 9.53 6.21
CA ILE A 62 1.60 10.53 6.94
C ILE A 62 0.31 9.88 7.48
N ASP A 63 -0.38 9.07 6.68
CA ASP A 63 -1.61 8.37 7.11
C ASP A 63 -1.32 7.38 8.25
N TYR A 64 -0.22 6.61 8.15
CA TYR A 64 0.27 5.75 9.23
C TYR A 64 0.65 6.54 10.48
N SER A 65 1.18 7.76 10.33
CA SER A 65 1.57 8.63 11.45
C SER A 65 0.36 9.25 12.15
N VAL A 66 -0.70 9.60 11.42
CA VAL A 66 -1.96 10.10 12.01
C VAL A 66 -2.69 9.00 12.79
N GLU A 67 -2.70 7.75 12.30
CA GLU A 67 -3.24 6.62 13.07
C GLU A 67 -2.37 6.32 14.30
N LYS A 68 -1.04 6.50 14.23
CA LYS A 68 -0.16 6.30 15.39
C LYS A 68 -0.20 7.45 16.39
N GLU A 69 -0.35 8.72 16.00
CA GLU A 69 -0.45 9.84 16.95
C GLU A 69 -1.75 9.76 17.77
N GLN A 70 -2.84 9.25 17.20
CA GLN A 70 -4.07 8.96 17.96
C GLN A 70 -3.99 7.69 18.82
N VAL A 71 -2.97 6.83 18.60
CA VAL A 71 -2.79 5.55 19.31
C VAL A 71 -1.56 5.57 20.25
N PHE A 72 -0.67 6.55 20.14
CA PHE A 72 0.63 6.60 20.85
C PHE A 72 0.73 7.76 21.86
N GLU A 73 -0.39 8.40 22.21
CA GLU A 73 -0.47 9.34 23.34
C GLU A 73 -1.05 8.70 24.63
N ASP A 74 -1.04 7.36 24.74
CA ASP A 74 -1.56 6.68 25.94
C ASP A 74 -0.77 5.42 26.35
N THR A 75 0.55 5.42 26.16
CA THR A 75 1.42 4.39 26.74
C THR A 75 2.74 4.99 27.26
N THR A 76 2.63 5.90 28.22
CA THR A 76 3.71 6.11 29.20
C THR A 76 3.17 5.79 30.58
N GLU A 77 2.89 4.50 30.81
CA GLU A 77 2.75 3.97 32.16
C GLU A 77 3.90 3.01 32.42
N TYR A 78 4.54 3.29 33.55
CA TYR A 78 5.73 2.72 34.15
C TYR A 78 5.51 1.24 34.53
N TYR A 79 6.43 0.36 34.16
CA TYR A 79 6.34 -1.08 34.47
C TYR A 79 6.68 -1.36 35.94
N GLU A 80 5.67 -1.71 36.73
CA GLU A 80 5.84 -2.57 37.92
C GLU A 80 5.02 -3.86 37.73
N GLU A 81 5.69 -5.01 37.85
CA GLU A 81 5.10 -6.34 37.98
C GLU A 81 4.88 -6.69 39.48
N PRO A 82 4.07 -7.69 39.85
CA PRO A 82 2.71 -8.02 39.42
C PRO A 82 1.85 -8.44 40.63
N THR A 83 0.85 -7.66 41.07
CA THR A 83 -0.16 -8.20 42.00
C THR A 83 -1.56 -7.60 41.77
N ALA A 84 -2.55 -8.50 41.68
CA ALA A 84 -4.01 -8.26 41.75
C ALA A 84 -4.80 -7.97 40.44
N LYS A 85 -5.16 -9.07 39.76
CA LYS A 85 -6.49 -9.40 39.18
C LYS A 85 -7.30 -8.30 38.45
N LYS A 86 -7.44 -8.53 37.13
CA LYS A 86 -8.67 -8.41 36.32
C LYS A 86 -9.11 -7.01 35.85
N SER A 87 -8.20 -6.21 35.29
CA SER A 87 -8.59 -4.97 34.60
C SER A 87 -7.67 -4.58 33.44
N TYR A 88 -7.35 -5.51 32.54
CA TYR A 88 -6.73 -5.15 31.26
C TYR A 88 -7.76 -5.34 30.13
N SER A 89 -8.15 -4.20 29.54
CA SER A 89 -9.07 -3.96 28.42
C SER A 89 -10.06 -5.07 28.03
N ARG A 90 -11.28 -5.00 28.60
CA ARG A 90 -12.46 -5.81 28.21
C ARG A 90 -12.69 -5.88 26.70
N TRP A 91 -12.29 -4.85 25.96
CA TRP A 91 -12.50 -4.72 24.51
C TRP A 91 -11.50 -5.48 23.62
N TYR A 92 -10.41 -5.99 24.21
CA TYR A 92 -9.37 -6.78 23.54
C TYR A 92 -9.43 -8.26 23.90
N SER A 93 -10.43 -8.68 24.67
CA SER A 93 -10.69 -10.11 24.87
C SER A 93 -11.30 -10.73 23.62
N ASP A 94 -10.97 -11.98 23.36
CA ASP A 94 -11.62 -12.80 22.33
C ASP A 94 -12.88 -13.52 22.88
N ASN A 95 -13.14 -13.42 24.19
CA ASN A 95 -14.29 -14.03 24.82
C ASN A 95 -15.52 -13.08 24.76
N PRO A 96 -16.63 -13.47 24.09
CA PRO A 96 -17.80 -12.61 23.95
C PRO A 96 -18.51 -12.31 25.27
N TYR A 97 -18.46 -13.23 26.25
CA TYR A 97 -19.02 -13.00 27.59
C TYR A 97 -18.23 -11.92 28.34
N GLU A 98 -16.90 -11.92 28.17
CA GLU A 98 -16.05 -10.89 28.76
C GLU A 98 -16.30 -9.53 28.12
N ILE A 99 -16.42 -9.45 26.79
CA ILE A 99 -16.71 -8.21 26.04
C ILE A 99 -18.02 -7.58 26.49
N LEU A 100 -19.10 -8.36 26.58
CA LEU A 100 -20.41 -7.86 27.04
C LEU A 100 -20.50 -7.72 28.56
N GLY A 101 -19.53 -8.27 29.28
CA GLY A 101 -19.47 -8.22 30.73
C GLY A 101 -20.52 -9.01 31.47
N VAL A 102 -20.89 -10.14 30.88
CA VAL A 102 -21.85 -11.10 31.43
C VAL A 102 -21.14 -12.35 31.92
N SER A 103 -21.81 -13.12 32.77
CA SER A 103 -21.35 -14.46 33.13
C SER A 103 -21.44 -15.39 31.91
N GLU A 104 -20.58 -16.40 31.82
CA GLU A 104 -20.70 -17.49 30.83
C GLU A 104 -22.01 -18.28 30.97
N THR A 105 -22.65 -18.18 32.13
CA THR A 105 -23.96 -18.77 32.44
C THR A 105 -25.14 -17.82 32.26
N ALA A 106 -24.91 -16.60 31.73
CA ALA A 106 -25.95 -15.60 31.59
C ALA A 106 -27.01 -16.01 30.57
N SER A 107 -28.26 -15.68 30.87
CA SER A 107 -29.36 -15.92 29.94
C SER A 107 -29.32 -14.95 28.76
N PHE A 108 -29.91 -15.34 27.62
CA PHE A 108 -30.05 -14.45 26.46
C PHE A 108 -30.76 -13.12 26.81
N SER A 109 -31.66 -13.13 27.80
CA SER A 109 -32.33 -11.93 28.28
C SER A 109 -31.37 -10.93 28.95
N GLU A 110 -30.37 -11.42 29.68
CA GLU A 110 -29.34 -10.61 30.34
C GLU A 110 -28.32 -10.11 29.32
N ILE A 111 -27.92 -10.97 28.38
CA ILE A 111 -27.05 -10.61 27.25
C ILE A 111 -27.65 -9.45 26.46
N LYS A 112 -28.94 -9.55 26.07
CA LYS A 112 -29.65 -8.49 25.35
C LYS A 112 -29.78 -7.20 26.16
N LYS A 113 -29.95 -7.31 27.47
CA LYS A 113 -30.02 -6.15 28.37
C LYS A 113 -28.68 -5.42 28.41
N GLN A 114 -27.57 -6.14 28.60
CA GLN A 114 -26.23 -5.55 28.64
C GLN A 114 -25.82 -4.96 27.29
N TYR A 115 -26.10 -5.68 26.20
CA TYR A 115 -25.90 -5.16 24.85
C TYR A 115 -26.57 -3.79 24.65
N LYS A 116 -27.83 -3.62 25.08
CA LYS A 116 -28.55 -2.35 24.95
C LYS A 116 -27.93 -1.22 25.78
N VAL A 117 -27.36 -1.53 26.95
CA VAL A 117 -26.68 -0.55 27.80
C VAL A 117 -25.38 -0.12 27.14
N LEU A 118 -24.53 -1.07 26.74
CA LEU A 118 -23.25 -0.80 26.10
C LEU A 118 -23.42 -0.09 24.75
N SER A 119 -24.41 -0.50 23.95
CA SER A 119 -24.70 0.13 22.66
C SER A 119 -25.07 1.61 22.80
N LYS A 120 -25.80 1.99 23.87
CA LYS A 120 -26.11 3.40 24.14
C LYS A 120 -24.90 4.19 24.64
N GLN A 121 -23.98 3.55 25.35
CA GLN A 121 -22.79 4.20 25.89
C GLN A 121 -21.73 4.45 24.81
N TYR A 122 -21.58 3.51 23.88
CA TYR A 122 -20.55 3.51 22.83
C TYR A 122 -21.11 3.80 21.43
N HIS A 123 -22.33 4.37 21.32
CA HIS A 123 -22.88 4.73 20.02
C HIS A 123 -22.02 5.84 19.37
N PRO A 124 -21.61 5.71 18.10
CA PRO A 124 -20.76 6.71 17.45
C PRO A 124 -21.39 8.11 17.43
N ASP A 125 -22.73 8.18 17.45
CA ASP A 125 -23.45 9.46 17.46
C ASP A 125 -23.55 10.13 18.84
N VAL A 126 -23.27 9.43 19.95
CA VAL A 126 -23.45 9.96 21.31
C VAL A 126 -22.21 9.87 22.20
N SER A 127 -21.26 9.01 21.85
CA SER A 127 -20.04 8.78 22.63
C SER A 127 -18.93 9.71 22.17
N GLU A 128 -18.32 10.42 23.11
CA GLU A 128 -17.15 11.28 22.87
C GLU A 128 -15.82 10.51 23.03
N GLU A 129 -15.88 9.21 23.34
CA GLU A 129 -14.67 8.39 23.52
C GLU A 129 -13.98 8.08 22.19
N ARG A 130 -12.66 8.26 22.17
CA ARG A 130 -11.81 7.90 21.03
C ARG A 130 -11.91 6.38 20.79
N GLY A 131 -12.36 5.99 19.60
CA GLY A 131 -12.52 4.59 19.22
C GLY A 131 -13.86 3.95 19.61
N ALA A 132 -14.89 4.73 19.94
CA ALA A 132 -16.25 4.25 20.15
C ALA A 132 -16.77 3.38 18.98
N ASP A 133 -16.35 3.67 17.74
CA ASP A 133 -16.69 2.85 16.57
C ASP A 133 -16.11 1.43 16.64
N LYS A 134 -14.84 1.29 17.06
CA LYS A 134 -14.14 0.01 17.22
C LYS A 134 -14.75 -0.79 18.37
N ILE A 135 -15.06 -0.11 19.49
CA ILE A 135 -15.72 -0.72 20.65
C ILE A 135 -17.12 -1.21 20.28
N MET A 136 -17.92 -0.39 19.58
CA MET A 136 -19.25 -0.78 19.11
C MET A 136 -19.21 -1.99 18.17
N LYS A 137 -18.26 -2.05 17.24
CA LYS A 137 -18.07 -3.22 16.36
C LYS A 137 -17.81 -4.49 17.17
N LYS A 138 -16.98 -4.42 18.21
CA LYS A 138 -16.70 -5.55 19.11
C LYS A 138 -17.93 -5.97 19.92
N ILE A 139 -18.71 -5.02 20.43
CA ILE A 139 -19.98 -5.29 21.15
C ILE A 139 -20.97 -6.02 20.24
N ASN A 140 -21.14 -5.56 19.00
CA ASN A 140 -22.03 -6.19 18.02
C ASN A 140 -21.56 -7.60 17.68
N TRP A 141 -20.27 -7.78 17.39
CA TRP A 141 -19.70 -9.11 17.12
C TRP A 141 -19.93 -10.08 18.28
N ALA A 142 -19.66 -9.67 19.52
CA ALA A 142 -19.87 -10.51 20.69
C ALA A 142 -21.34 -10.90 20.88
N PHE A 143 -22.26 -9.96 20.66
CA PHE A 143 -23.70 -10.24 20.74
C PHE A 143 -24.17 -11.21 19.65
N ASP A 144 -23.69 -11.05 18.42
CA ASP A 144 -24.04 -11.92 17.30
C ASP A 144 -23.50 -13.34 17.52
N GLU A 145 -22.28 -13.48 18.05
CA GLU A 145 -21.68 -14.77 18.40
C GLU A 145 -22.54 -15.50 19.44
N LEU A 146 -22.87 -14.84 20.57
CA LEU A 146 -23.70 -15.43 21.63
C LEU A 146 -25.15 -15.69 21.22
N LYS A 147 -25.65 -14.97 20.20
CA LYS A 147 -26.97 -15.21 19.62
C LYS A 147 -26.98 -16.44 18.71
N SER A 148 -25.83 -16.78 18.13
CA SER A 148 -25.67 -17.90 17.18
C SER A 148 -25.34 -19.24 17.86
N MET A 149 -24.90 -19.20 19.12
CA MET A 149 -24.66 -20.35 19.99
C MET A 149 -25.97 -20.97 20.50
#